data_AF-A0A953C681-F1
#
_entry.id   AF-A0A953C681-F1
#
_cell.length_a   1.000
_cell.length_b   1.000
_cell.length_c   1.000
_cell.angle_alpha   90.00
_cell.angle_beta   90.00
_cell.angle_gamma   90.00
#
_symmetry.space_group_name_H-M   'P 1'
#
loop_
_entity.id
_entity.type
_entity.pdbx_description
1 polymer ?
#
loop_
_entity_poly.entity_id
_entity_poly.type
_entity_poly.pdbx_seq_one_letter_code
_entity_poly.pdbx_strand_id
1 'polypeptide(L)'
;MAFRLAIVGRPNVGKSTLFNRLAGAKLALVDDTPGVTRDRRIHAAKLQDLRFEVIDTAGFEEAAPASLAARMRRQTETAIGEADIVVFMVDARAGILPDDRAFADVVRRSGKPVVLVANKSESRAAEAGAVEAWELGLGEPVAISSEHGLGLPDLRDAIVEALGKDRALASDEEFHGVTHQPLIGEDIADPDAEEQPAYDATKPLRLAVVGRPNAGKSTLINALIGEERLLTGPEAGITRDSISVDWEWRGRQVRLFDTAGMRRRARVQEKLEKLSVSDGLRAMRFAEVVIVLLDATIPFEKQDLTIVDLIAREGRGLVLAFSKWDLIEHPQKTLADLREKTARLLPQVRGVQAVTVSAETGRGLDRLMDAVVKTHEVWNRRISTGRLNRWLEEALAQHPPPAVAGRRLKIKYMTQIKTRPPGFVLSCTRPDAVPDSYVRYLVNSLRDAFDLPGVPIRIALRAGDNPYAPKK
;
A
#
# COMPACT_ATOMS: atom_id res chain seq x y z
N MET A 1 19.48 -1.33 -7.14
CA MET A 1 18.27 -2.05 -6.66
C MET A 1 18.38 -2.40 -5.18
N ALA A 2 17.33 -2.12 -4.40
CA ALA A 2 17.21 -2.53 -2.99
C ALA A 2 17.16 -4.06 -2.87
N PHE A 3 17.84 -4.63 -1.87
CA PHE A 3 17.80 -6.08 -1.66
C PHE A 3 16.50 -6.54 -0.99
N ARG A 4 16.17 -7.81 -1.14
CA ARG A 4 15.01 -8.46 -0.52
C ARG A 4 15.42 -9.33 0.66
N LEU A 5 14.69 -9.23 1.76
CA LEU A 5 14.93 -9.96 3.00
C LEU A 5 13.71 -10.82 3.34
N ALA A 6 13.88 -12.14 3.45
CA ALA A 6 12.84 -13.04 3.95
C ALA A 6 13.06 -13.35 5.43
N ILE A 7 12.02 -13.22 6.24
CA ILE A 7 12.03 -13.66 7.65
C ILE A 7 11.47 -15.07 7.71
N VAL A 8 12.28 -16.06 8.09
CA VAL A 8 11.92 -17.48 8.10
C VAL A 8 12.08 -18.06 9.49
N GLY A 9 11.27 -19.04 9.87
CA GLY A 9 11.35 -19.74 11.15
C GLY A 9 10.04 -20.44 11.48
N ARG A 10 10.05 -21.31 12.50
CA ARG A 10 8.82 -22.00 12.94
C ARG A 10 7.75 -21.02 13.46
N PRO A 11 6.48 -21.44 13.60
CA PRO A 11 5.45 -20.60 14.21
C PRO A 11 5.84 -20.09 15.61
N ASN A 12 5.33 -18.91 15.98
CA ASN A 12 5.48 -18.30 17.31
C ASN A 12 6.91 -17.89 17.76
N VAL A 13 7.92 -17.92 16.89
CA VAL A 13 9.27 -17.40 17.20
C VAL A 13 9.36 -15.87 17.21
N GLY A 14 8.29 -15.16 16.81
CA GLY A 14 8.23 -13.70 16.76
C GLY A 14 8.52 -13.09 15.39
N LYS A 15 8.39 -13.86 14.30
CA LYS A 15 8.52 -13.39 12.91
C LYS A 15 7.68 -12.15 12.62
N SER A 16 6.38 -12.20 12.93
CA SER A 16 5.46 -11.09 12.71
C SER A 16 5.82 -9.86 13.54
N THR A 17 6.38 -10.03 14.74
CA THR A 17 6.85 -8.94 15.59
C THR A 17 8.05 -8.24 14.96
N LEU A 18 9.06 -9.01 14.50
CA LEU A 18 10.22 -8.45 13.80
C LEU A 18 9.80 -7.80 12.47
N PHE A 19 8.98 -8.49 11.69
CA PHE A 19 8.42 -8.00 10.44
C PHE A 19 7.75 -6.63 10.62
N ASN A 20 6.82 -6.53 11.58
CA ASN A 20 6.12 -5.29 11.85
C ASN A 20 7.08 -4.18 12.28
N ARG A 21 8.13 -4.52 13.03
CA ARG A 21 9.15 -3.55 13.46
C ARG A 21 9.99 -3.04 12.28
N LEU A 22 10.49 -3.93 11.44
CA LEU A 22 11.30 -3.60 10.26
C LEU A 22 10.50 -2.86 9.20
N ALA A 23 9.24 -3.24 9.00
CA ALA A 23 8.29 -2.54 8.13
C ALA A 23 7.72 -1.25 8.76
N GLY A 24 8.19 -0.85 9.96
CA GLY A 24 7.68 0.28 10.74
C GLY A 24 6.49 -0.12 11.64
N ALA A 25 6.72 -0.31 12.94
CA ALA A 25 5.71 -0.83 13.87
C ALA A 25 4.66 0.21 14.26
N LYS A 26 3.59 0.26 13.47
CA LYS A 26 2.15 0.31 13.83
C LYS A 26 1.45 0.82 12.58
N LEU A 27 1.09 -0.11 11.71
CA LEU A 27 0.01 0.04 10.74
C LEU A 27 -1.33 0.19 11.48
N ALA A 28 -1.48 1.20 12.33
CA ALA A 28 -2.75 1.85 12.59
C ALA A 28 -2.95 2.92 11.50
N LEU A 29 -2.75 2.51 10.25
CA LEU A 29 -3.48 3.13 9.15
C LEU A 29 -4.82 2.43 9.18
N VAL A 30 -5.74 2.98 9.97
CA VAL A 30 -7.13 2.51 9.94
C VAL A 30 -7.71 3.08 8.66
N ASP A 31 -7.85 2.19 7.71
CA ASP A 31 -8.57 2.40 6.47
C ASP A 31 -10.08 2.20 6.75
N ASP A 32 -10.95 2.87 6.01
CA ASP A 32 -12.39 2.80 6.22
C ASP A 32 -13.01 1.46 5.77
N THR A 33 -12.20 0.55 5.21
CA THR A 33 -12.63 -0.72 4.62
C THR A 33 -12.88 -1.85 5.65
N PRO A 34 -14.09 -2.41 5.75
CA PRO A 34 -14.36 -3.68 6.45
C PRO A 34 -14.03 -4.88 5.55
N GLY A 35 -13.27 -5.87 6.04
CA GLY A 35 -13.11 -7.17 5.36
C GLY A 35 -11.89 -7.36 4.44
N VAL A 36 -10.83 -6.57 4.58
CA VAL A 36 -9.58 -6.78 3.83
C VAL A 36 -8.75 -7.93 4.42
N THR A 37 -8.91 -9.14 3.88
CA THR A 37 -7.89 -10.19 4.02
C THR A 37 -6.59 -9.68 3.41
N ARG A 38 -5.53 -9.63 4.24
CA ARG A 38 -4.20 -9.13 3.87
C ARG A 38 -3.50 -10.15 2.95
N ASP A 39 -3.82 -10.13 1.66
CA ASP A 39 -3.07 -10.95 0.71
C ASP A 39 -1.66 -10.38 0.45
N ARG A 40 -0.66 -11.22 0.79
CA ARG A 40 0.74 -11.34 0.32
C ARG A 40 1.54 -10.05 0.15
N ARG A 41 2.46 -9.81 1.08
CA ARG A 41 2.94 -8.49 1.45
C ARG A 41 4.48 -8.46 1.44
N ILE A 42 5.06 -8.11 0.29
CA ILE A 42 6.41 -7.54 0.23
C ILE A 42 6.28 -6.09 0.72
N HIS A 43 7.04 -5.71 1.73
CA HIS A 43 6.99 -4.37 2.32
C HIS A 43 8.33 -3.67 2.23
N ALA A 44 8.32 -2.36 1.98
CA ALA A 44 9.50 -1.56 2.26
C ALA A 44 9.80 -1.62 3.78
N ALA A 45 11.06 -1.86 4.12
CA ALA A 45 11.55 -1.93 5.48
C ALA A 45 12.83 -1.10 5.63
N LYS A 46 13.05 -0.62 6.85
CA LYS A 46 14.23 0.15 7.25
C LYS A 46 14.80 -0.47 8.51
N LEU A 47 16.11 -0.67 8.53
CA LEU A 47 16.86 -1.04 9.73
C LEU A 47 18.09 -0.13 9.80
N GLN A 48 18.01 0.89 10.65
CA GLN A 48 19.00 1.96 10.71
C GLN A 48 19.21 2.61 9.32
N ASP A 49 20.40 2.47 8.74
CA ASP A 49 20.81 2.95 7.42
C ASP A 49 20.42 1.99 6.28
N LEU A 50 20.07 0.74 6.57
CA LEU A 50 19.64 -0.23 5.57
C LEU A 50 18.20 0.04 5.11
N ARG A 51 17.99 0.03 3.79
CA ARG A 51 16.68 0.10 3.14
C ARG A 51 16.49 -1.12 2.24
N PHE A 52 15.43 -1.90 2.48
CA PHE A 52 15.20 -3.17 1.78
C PHE A 52 13.71 -3.51 1.66
N GLU A 53 13.40 -4.55 0.89
CA GLU A 53 12.06 -5.13 0.81
C GLU A 53 11.97 -6.36 1.72
N VAL A 54 11.09 -6.37 2.72
CA VAL A 54 10.86 -7.53 3.61
C VAL A 54 9.68 -8.38 3.15
N ILE A 55 9.86 -9.69 3.13
CA ILE A 55 8.85 -10.69 2.71
C ILE A 55 8.26 -11.35 3.96
N ASP A 56 6.95 -11.22 4.16
CA ASP A 56 6.23 -11.90 5.27
C ASP A 56 5.98 -13.38 4.94
N THR A 57 6.54 -14.28 5.75
CA THR A 57 6.28 -15.73 5.65
C THR A 57 5.13 -16.21 6.53
N ALA A 58 4.65 -15.40 7.48
CA ALA A 58 3.66 -15.78 8.49
C ALA A 58 2.20 -15.58 8.06
N GLY A 59 1.89 -14.65 7.14
CA GLY A 59 0.54 -14.31 6.70
C GLY A 59 -0.25 -15.36 5.90
N PHE A 60 0.12 -16.65 5.98
CA PHE A 60 -0.45 -17.73 5.18
C PHE A 60 -0.93 -18.93 6.01
N GLU A 61 -0.96 -18.80 7.34
CA GLU A 61 -1.27 -19.89 8.27
C GLU A 61 -2.79 -20.18 8.41
N GLU A 62 -3.68 -19.47 7.69
CA GLU A 62 -5.14 -19.67 7.78
C GLU A 62 -5.74 -20.37 6.53
N ALA A 63 -5.58 -21.70 6.43
CA ALA A 63 -6.45 -22.56 5.60
C ALA A 63 -6.32 -24.05 5.99
N ALA A 64 -7.45 -24.78 6.07
CA ALA A 64 -7.55 -26.19 6.47
C ALA A 64 -7.07 -27.20 5.36
N PRO A 65 -7.13 -28.53 5.60
CA PRO A 65 -6.03 -29.39 6.05
C PRO A 65 -5.54 -30.32 4.92
N ALA A 66 -4.46 -29.92 4.24
CA ALA A 66 -3.53 -30.86 3.61
C ALA A 66 -2.17 -30.64 4.27
N SER A 67 -1.42 -31.72 4.55
CA SER A 67 -0.35 -31.76 5.57
C SER A 67 0.40 -30.44 5.75
N LEU A 68 0.14 -29.78 6.89
CA LEU A 68 0.61 -28.44 7.27
C LEU A 68 2.10 -28.24 6.91
N ALA A 69 2.90 -29.27 7.18
CA ALA A 69 4.34 -29.30 6.91
C ALA A 69 4.74 -29.15 5.43
N ALA A 70 4.07 -29.83 4.48
CA ALA A 70 4.45 -29.81 3.06
C ALA A 70 4.08 -28.48 2.37
N ARG A 71 3.06 -27.80 2.88
CA ARG A 71 2.64 -26.47 2.39
C ARG A 71 3.48 -25.36 3.01
N MET A 72 3.75 -25.43 4.31
CA MET A 72 4.68 -24.52 5.00
C MET A 72 6.08 -24.53 4.36
N ARG A 73 6.56 -25.73 3.98
CA ARG A 73 7.84 -25.90 3.29
C ARG A 73 7.85 -25.24 1.91
N ARG A 74 6.88 -25.51 1.04
CA ARG A 74 6.79 -24.89 -0.31
C ARG A 74 6.73 -23.37 -0.27
N GLN A 75 6.03 -22.82 0.72
CA GLN A 75 5.91 -21.37 0.86
C GLN A 75 7.20 -20.74 1.39
N THR A 76 7.85 -21.38 2.37
CA THR A 76 9.18 -20.99 2.83
C THR A 76 10.19 -21.04 1.69
N GLU A 77 10.16 -22.09 0.87
CA GLU A 77 11.00 -22.23 -0.32
C GLU A 77 10.72 -21.13 -1.35
N THR A 78 9.46 -20.70 -1.53
CA THR A 78 9.09 -19.59 -2.42
C THR A 78 9.63 -18.25 -1.91
N ALA A 79 9.40 -17.95 -0.63
CA ALA A 79 9.88 -16.71 -0.01
C ALA A 79 11.41 -16.62 0.00
N ILE A 80 12.08 -17.74 0.32
CA ILE A 80 13.52 -17.86 0.20
C ILE A 80 13.93 -17.63 -1.25
N GLY A 81 13.26 -18.25 -2.24
CA GLY A 81 13.54 -18.10 -3.66
C GLY A 81 13.51 -16.66 -4.19
N GLU A 82 12.65 -15.81 -3.63
CA GLU A 82 12.51 -14.39 -4.02
C GLU A 82 13.45 -13.43 -3.26
N ALA A 83 14.05 -13.86 -2.14
CA ALA A 83 14.89 -13.01 -1.30
C ALA A 83 16.36 -12.95 -1.77
N ASP A 84 17.06 -11.87 -1.47
CA ASP A 84 18.53 -11.79 -1.60
C ASP A 84 19.24 -12.29 -0.34
N ILE A 85 18.58 -12.19 0.82
CA ILE A 85 19.07 -12.64 2.13
C ILE A 85 17.94 -13.23 2.97
N VAL A 86 18.26 -14.22 3.81
CA VAL A 86 17.31 -14.84 4.74
C VAL A 86 17.68 -14.50 6.18
N VAL A 87 16.71 -14.00 6.95
CA VAL A 87 16.80 -13.91 8.41
C VAL A 87 16.09 -15.12 8.99
N PHE A 88 16.86 -16.06 9.52
CA PHE A 88 16.34 -17.28 10.13
C PHE A 88 16.17 -17.09 11.64
N MET A 89 14.93 -17.05 12.11
CA MET A 89 14.58 -16.76 13.50
C MET A 89 14.23 -18.01 14.29
N VAL A 90 14.82 -18.12 15.48
CA VAL A 90 14.46 -19.09 16.53
C VAL A 90 14.00 -18.37 17.81
N ASP A 91 13.29 -19.07 18.68
CA ASP A 91 12.90 -18.56 20.00
C ASP A 91 13.93 -19.00 21.05
N ALA A 92 14.76 -18.07 21.51
CA ALA A 92 15.84 -18.33 22.45
C ALA A 92 15.35 -18.80 23.83
N ARG A 93 14.08 -18.51 24.21
CA ARG A 93 13.52 -19.00 25.48
C ARG A 93 13.12 -20.47 25.43
N ALA A 94 12.79 -20.97 24.24
CA ALA A 94 12.30 -22.32 24.02
C ALA A 94 13.40 -23.31 23.62
N GLY A 95 14.59 -22.82 23.30
CA GLY A 95 15.67 -23.63 22.73
C GLY A 95 15.36 -24.09 21.30
N ILE A 96 16.18 -25.01 20.79
CA ILE A 96 16.10 -25.51 19.42
C ILE A 96 15.16 -26.70 19.32
N LEU A 97 14.07 -26.53 18.56
CA LEU A 97 13.07 -27.59 18.35
C LEU A 97 13.31 -28.37 17.04
N PRO A 98 12.72 -29.56 16.87
CA PRO A 98 12.84 -30.34 15.64
C PRO A 98 12.42 -29.58 14.37
N ASP A 99 11.39 -28.73 14.47
CA ASP A 99 10.94 -27.90 13.37
C ASP A 99 11.99 -26.85 12.97
N ASP A 100 12.73 -26.30 13.94
CA ASP A 100 13.82 -25.34 13.65
C ASP A 100 14.92 -26.02 12.82
N ARG A 101 15.26 -27.28 13.13
CA ARG A 101 16.21 -28.08 12.35
C ARG A 101 15.71 -28.33 10.92
N ALA A 102 14.43 -28.67 10.77
CA ALA A 102 13.81 -28.92 9.47
C ALA A 102 13.77 -27.66 8.58
N PHE A 103 13.47 -26.48 9.14
CA PHE A 103 13.53 -25.23 8.38
C PHE A 103 14.98 -24.79 8.11
N ALA A 104 15.91 -25.00 9.05
CA ALA A 104 17.33 -24.73 8.83
C ALA A 104 17.91 -25.55 7.67
N ASP A 105 17.50 -26.81 7.50
CA ASP A 105 17.87 -27.64 6.33
C ASP A 105 17.33 -27.07 5.00
N VAL A 106 16.16 -26.45 5.01
CA VAL A 106 15.59 -25.78 3.82
C VAL A 106 16.41 -24.53 3.49
N VAL A 107 16.72 -23.73 4.50
CA VAL A 107 17.52 -22.50 4.37
C VAL A 107 18.94 -22.83 3.89
N ARG A 108 19.63 -23.82 4.48
CA ARG A 108 20.98 -24.25 4.06
C ARG A 108 21.01 -24.68 2.59
N ARG A 109 20.03 -25.46 2.13
CA ARG A 109 19.96 -25.92 0.73
C ARG A 109 19.69 -24.81 -0.28
N SER A 110 19.24 -23.64 0.17
CA SER A 110 18.96 -22.51 -0.73
C SER A 110 20.21 -21.80 -1.26
N GLY A 111 21.35 -21.95 -0.57
CA GLY A 111 22.62 -21.29 -0.92
C GLY A 111 22.60 -19.76 -0.80
N LYS A 112 21.55 -19.17 -0.23
CA LYS A 112 21.45 -17.72 -0.03
C LYS A 112 22.25 -17.29 1.21
N PRO A 113 22.70 -16.03 1.30
CA PRO A 113 23.16 -15.45 2.55
C PRO A 113 22.11 -15.59 3.66
N VAL A 114 22.55 -15.97 4.86
CA VAL A 114 21.67 -16.21 6.02
C VAL A 114 22.21 -15.48 7.23
N VAL A 115 21.31 -14.86 7.99
CA VAL A 115 21.58 -14.37 9.35
C VAL A 115 20.71 -15.17 10.32
N LEU A 116 21.36 -15.89 11.23
CA LEU A 116 20.70 -16.61 12.31
C LEU A 116 20.34 -15.64 13.43
N VAL A 117 19.09 -15.68 13.88
CA VAL A 117 18.56 -14.76 14.89
C VAL A 117 17.95 -15.55 16.04
N ALA A 118 18.50 -15.36 17.23
CA ALA A 118 17.96 -15.85 18.49
C ALA A 118 17.05 -14.77 19.09
N ASN A 119 15.75 -14.86 18.81
CA ASN A 119 14.76 -13.87 19.23
C ASN A 119 14.24 -14.16 20.66
N LYS A 120 13.67 -13.14 21.31
CA LYS A 120 13.20 -13.19 22.72
C LYS A 120 14.36 -13.33 23.72
N SER A 121 15.47 -12.65 23.43
CA SER A 121 16.71 -12.70 24.20
C SER A 121 16.80 -11.67 25.33
N GLU A 122 15.70 -11.40 26.02
CA GLU A 122 15.63 -10.39 27.11
C GLU A 122 15.89 -10.96 28.52
N SER A 123 16.04 -12.27 28.65
CA SER A 123 16.23 -12.93 29.95
C SER A 123 17.50 -13.78 29.97
N ARG A 124 18.09 -14.00 31.15
CA ARG A 124 19.23 -14.92 31.32
C ARG A 124 18.93 -16.34 30.83
N ALA A 125 17.68 -16.77 30.89
CA ALA A 125 17.26 -18.07 30.37
C ALA A 125 17.39 -18.17 28.84
N ALA A 126 17.40 -17.04 28.14
CA ALA A 126 17.55 -17.00 26.68
C ALA A 126 19.01 -17.08 26.21
N GLU A 127 19.99 -16.81 27.10
CA GLU A 127 21.42 -16.94 26.77
C GLU A 127 21.76 -18.39 26.37
N ALA A 128 21.21 -19.37 27.08
CA ALA A 128 21.41 -20.79 26.78
C ALA A 128 20.83 -21.18 25.40
N GLY A 129 19.62 -20.72 25.08
CA GLY A 129 19.00 -21.01 23.77
C GLY A 129 19.67 -20.27 22.60
N ALA A 130 20.27 -19.10 22.84
CA ALA A 130 21.11 -18.43 21.85
C ALA A 130 22.39 -19.23 21.57
N VAL A 131 23.04 -19.79 22.59
CA VAL A 131 24.20 -20.68 22.42
C VAL A 131 23.83 -21.98 21.71
N GLU A 132 22.67 -22.56 22.00
CA GLU A 132 22.18 -23.78 21.33
C GLU A 132 21.94 -23.57 19.83
N ALA A 133 21.60 -22.35 19.40
CA ALA A 133 21.32 -22.04 18.00
C ALA A 133 22.52 -22.26 17.06
N TRP A 134 23.76 -22.26 17.58
CA TRP A 134 24.96 -22.61 16.83
C TRP A 134 24.87 -24.01 16.18
N GLU A 135 24.16 -24.95 16.81
CA GLU A 135 23.99 -26.31 16.28
C GLU A 135 23.27 -26.37 14.93
N LEU A 136 22.55 -25.30 14.54
CA LEU A 136 21.85 -25.24 13.25
C LEU A 136 22.78 -25.07 12.05
N GLY A 137 24.04 -24.70 12.29
CA GLY A 137 25.05 -24.53 11.24
C GLY A 137 24.76 -23.38 10.28
N LEU A 138 24.16 -22.29 10.80
CA LEU A 138 23.77 -21.10 10.03
C LEU A 138 24.62 -19.85 10.35
N GLY A 139 25.76 -20.04 11.01
CA GLY A 139 26.64 -18.95 11.48
C GLY A 139 26.36 -18.53 12.92
N GLU A 140 26.99 -17.44 13.34
CA GLU A 140 26.85 -16.88 14.69
C GLU A 140 25.42 -16.34 14.90
N PRO A 141 24.70 -16.78 15.95
CA PRO A 141 23.35 -16.32 16.24
C PRO A 141 23.37 -14.90 16.82
N VAL A 142 22.64 -14.00 16.15
CA VAL A 142 22.40 -12.65 16.66
C VAL A 142 21.27 -12.69 17.68
N ALA A 143 21.59 -12.40 18.94
CA ALA A 143 20.61 -12.32 20.01
C ALA A 143 19.81 -11.02 19.92
N ILE A 144 18.49 -11.11 19.70
CA ILE A 144 17.62 -9.93 19.61
C ILE A 144 16.38 -10.07 20.50
N SER A 145 15.76 -8.93 20.80
CA SER A 145 14.37 -8.87 21.25
C SER A 145 13.57 -8.07 20.24
N SER A 146 12.81 -8.75 19.38
CA SER A 146 11.94 -8.08 18.39
C SER A 146 10.87 -7.22 19.05
N GLU A 147 10.43 -7.59 20.25
CA GLU A 147 9.41 -6.85 21.01
C GLU A 147 9.97 -5.56 21.61
N HIS A 148 11.18 -5.61 22.17
CA HIS A 148 11.79 -4.46 22.87
C HIS A 148 12.80 -3.67 22.01
N GLY A 149 13.25 -4.22 20.90
CA GLY A 149 14.22 -3.61 19.98
C GLY A 149 15.69 -3.81 20.34
N LEU A 150 15.98 -4.76 21.23
CA LEU A 150 17.35 -5.09 21.64
C LEU A 150 18.04 -5.90 20.54
N GLY A 151 19.36 -5.70 20.35
CA GLY A 151 20.18 -6.45 19.38
C GLY A 151 19.95 -6.11 17.90
N LEU A 152 19.14 -5.08 17.61
CA LEU A 152 18.89 -4.65 16.22
C LEU A 152 20.09 -4.00 15.51
N PRO A 153 20.98 -3.24 16.18
CA PRO A 153 22.24 -2.82 15.58
C PRO A 153 23.10 -4.02 15.16
N ASP A 154 23.18 -5.04 16.02
CA ASP A 154 23.95 -6.25 15.73
C ASP A 154 23.33 -7.04 14.57
N LEU A 155 22.00 -7.08 14.47
CA LEU A 155 21.28 -7.64 13.32
C LEU A 155 21.60 -6.86 12.03
N ARG A 156 21.70 -5.53 12.10
CA ARG A 156 22.10 -4.68 10.96
C ARG A 156 23.50 -5.05 10.50
N ASP A 157 24.45 -5.16 11.43
CA ASP A 157 25.84 -5.47 11.12
C ASP A 157 25.98 -6.87 10.51
N ALA A 158 25.29 -7.86 11.07
CA ALA A 158 25.26 -9.21 10.53
C ALA A 158 24.65 -9.28 9.10
N ILE A 159 23.61 -8.49 8.82
CA ILE A 159 23.04 -8.39 7.46
C ILE A 159 24.07 -7.80 6.48
N VAL A 160 24.77 -6.74 6.88
CA VAL A 160 25.80 -6.10 6.05
C VAL A 160 26.96 -7.06 5.78
N GLU A 161 27.39 -7.81 6.79
CA GLU A 161 28.44 -8.82 6.65
C GLU A 161 28.04 -9.95 5.70
N ALA A 162 26.84 -10.51 5.90
CA ALA A 162 26.35 -11.63 5.08
C ALA A 162 26.08 -11.24 3.62
N LEU A 163 25.56 -10.03 3.37
CA LEU A 163 25.20 -9.57 2.03
C LEU A 163 26.36 -8.88 1.28
N GLY A 164 27.34 -8.36 2.02
CA GLY A 164 28.40 -7.50 1.53
C GLY A 164 28.01 -6.02 1.51
N LYS A 165 28.95 -5.15 1.96
CA LYS A 165 28.73 -3.69 2.12
C LYS A 165 28.18 -3.02 0.87
N ASP A 166 28.76 -3.30 -0.29
CA ASP A 166 28.36 -2.67 -1.56
C ASP A 166 26.92 -2.98 -1.94
N ARG A 167 26.44 -4.19 -1.62
CA ARG A 167 25.08 -4.64 -1.95
C ARG A 167 24.08 -4.25 -0.88
N ALA A 168 24.51 -4.16 0.38
CA ALA A 168 23.68 -3.72 1.50
C ALA A 168 23.44 -2.20 1.52
N LEU A 169 24.42 -1.41 1.02
CA LEU A 169 24.41 0.06 1.06
C LEU A 169 24.31 0.71 -0.33
N ALA A 170 23.97 -0.06 -1.38
CA ALA A 170 23.84 0.47 -2.74
C ALA A 170 22.79 1.60 -2.82
N SER A 171 23.32 2.83 -2.99
CA SER A 171 22.75 4.15 -3.29
C SER A 171 21.22 4.35 -3.36
N ASP A 172 20.77 5.42 -2.69
CA ASP A 172 19.40 5.97 -2.61
C ASP A 172 18.71 6.30 -3.97
N GLU A 173 19.41 6.23 -5.11
CA GLU A 173 18.88 6.68 -6.42
C GLU A 173 17.84 5.73 -7.06
N GLU A 174 17.76 4.46 -6.63
CA GLU A 174 16.83 3.46 -7.19
C GLU A 174 15.85 2.86 -6.15
N PHE A 175 15.79 3.41 -4.93
CA PHE A 175 14.80 2.96 -3.95
C PHE A 175 13.41 3.51 -4.30
N HIS A 176 12.74 2.88 -5.28
CA HIS A 176 11.31 3.02 -5.54
C HIS A 176 10.47 1.95 -4.80
N GLY A 177 10.97 1.49 -3.65
CA GLY A 177 10.19 0.71 -2.70
C GLY A 177 9.03 1.55 -2.22
N VAL A 178 7.81 1.03 -2.37
CA VAL A 178 6.56 1.71 -2.02
C VAL A 178 6.66 2.20 -0.58
N THR A 179 6.91 3.50 -0.40
CA THR A 179 6.68 4.16 0.87
C THR A 179 5.18 4.20 1.11
N HIS A 180 4.62 3.10 1.62
CA HIS A 180 3.78 3.26 2.78
C HIS A 180 4.74 3.68 3.90
N GLN A 181 5.09 4.96 3.97
CA GLN A 181 5.51 5.51 5.25
C GLN A 181 4.27 5.42 6.15
N PRO A 182 4.23 4.54 7.17
CA PRO A 182 3.55 4.95 8.38
C PRO A 182 4.39 6.12 8.92
N LEU A 183 3.77 7.28 9.11
CA LEU A 183 4.46 8.36 9.80
C LEU A 183 4.57 7.95 11.26
N ILE A 184 5.71 7.35 11.59
CA ILE A 184 6.08 6.98 12.94
C ILE A 184 7.23 7.88 13.35
N GLY A 185 6.98 8.69 14.38
CA GLY A 185 7.93 9.00 15.44
C GLY A 185 9.03 10.00 15.14
N GLU A 186 9.92 9.72 14.18
CA GLU A 186 11.24 10.38 14.14
C GLU A 186 11.60 11.00 12.78
N ASP A 187 10.91 10.63 11.69
CA ASP A 187 11.08 11.24 10.35
C ASP A 187 9.92 12.20 10.00
N ILE A 188 9.27 12.81 11.01
CA ILE A 188 8.33 13.91 10.78
C ILE A 188 9.16 15.19 10.89
N ALA A 189 9.62 15.70 9.74
CA ALA A 189 9.98 17.11 9.62
C ALA A 189 8.87 17.95 10.27
N ASP A 190 9.27 19.01 10.97
CA ASP A 190 8.39 19.91 11.71
C ASP A 190 7.01 20.04 11.03
N PRO A 191 5.89 19.72 11.70
CA PRO A 191 4.56 19.83 11.09
C PRO A 191 4.22 21.26 10.63
N ASP A 192 5.00 22.25 11.05
CA ASP A 192 4.96 23.64 10.57
C ASP A 192 5.96 23.95 9.43
N ALA A 193 6.70 22.97 8.90
CA ALA A 193 7.49 23.12 7.69
C ALA A 193 6.56 23.25 6.46
N GLU A 194 6.31 24.50 6.07
CA GLU A 194 5.36 24.95 5.05
C GLU A 194 5.61 24.50 3.60
N GLU A 195 6.46 23.50 3.32
CA GLU A 195 6.89 23.19 1.95
C GLU A 195 6.42 21.81 1.46
N GLN A 196 5.11 21.62 1.34
CA GLN A 196 4.59 20.75 0.28
C GLN A 196 4.04 21.64 -0.83
N PRO A 197 4.49 21.49 -2.09
CA PRO A 197 4.09 22.39 -3.16
C PRO A 197 2.58 22.40 -3.29
N ALA A 198 2.01 23.61 -3.35
CA ALA A 198 0.59 23.82 -3.62
C ALA A 198 0.18 23.08 -4.90
N TYR A 199 -1.12 22.78 -5.02
CA TYR A 199 -1.66 22.13 -6.21
C TYR A 199 -1.31 22.96 -7.45
N ASP A 200 -0.40 22.41 -8.25
CA ASP A 200 0.07 23.05 -9.48
C ASP A 200 -0.74 22.51 -10.65
N ALA A 201 -1.61 23.38 -11.19
CA ALA A 201 -2.45 23.03 -12.31
C ALA A 201 -1.68 22.90 -13.64
N THR A 202 -0.46 23.45 -13.71
CA THR A 202 0.39 23.44 -14.90
C THR A 202 1.09 22.10 -15.11
N LYS A 203 1.29 21.32 -14.04
CA LYS A 203 1.92 20.00 -14.13
C LYS A 203 0.98 18.98 -14.77
N PRO A 204 1.50 18.06 -15.60
CA PRO A 204 0.68 17.06 -16.27
C PRO A 204 -0.02 16.17 -15.24
N LEU A 205 -1.34 16.02 -15.39
CA LEU A 205 -2.14 15.08 -14.59
C LEU A 205 -1.78 13.66 -15.01
N ARG A 206 -1.32 12.84 -14.07
CA ARG A 206 -0.93 11.45 -14.36
C ARG A 206 -2.14 10.53 -14.27
N LEU A 207 -2.58 9.99 -15.40
CA LEU A 207 -3.78 9.17 -15.55
C LEU A 207 -3.43 7.72 -15.87
N ALA A 208 -4.22 6.76 -15.41
CA ALA A 208 -4.24 5.40 -15.93
C ALA A 208 -5.68 4.93 -16.19
N VAL A 209 -5.86 4.04 -17.16
CA VAL A 209 -7.14 3.38 -17.44
C VAL A 209 -6.98 1.89 -17.17
N VAL A 210 -7.78 1.36 -16.26
CA VAL A 210 -7.78 -0.06 -15.88
C VAL A 210 -9.20 -0.62 -15.94
N GLY A 211 -9.32 -1.94 -15.89
CA GLY A 211 -10.61 -2.63 -16.00
C GLY A 211 -10.41 -4.04 -16.51
N ARG A 212 -11.48 -4.85 -16.51
CA ARG A 212 -11.44 -6.22 -17.01
C ARG A 212 -11.09 -6.31 -18.50
N PRO A 213 -10.69 -7.49 -19.00
CA PRO A 213 -10.66 -7.77 -20.44
C PRO A 213 -12.00 -7.39 -21.09
N ASN A 214 -11.95 -6.87 -22.32
CA ASN A 214 -13.13 -6.52 -23.14
C ASN A 214 -14.09 -5.45 -22.57
N ALA A 215 -13.72 -4.76 -21.49
CA ALA A 215 -14.45 -3.60 -20.96
C ALA A 215 -14.38 -2.34 -21.87
N GLY A 216 -13.67 -2.39 -23.00
CA GLY A 216 -13.55 -1.25 -23.93
C GLY A 216 -12.40 -0.28 -23.63
N LYS A 217 -11.37 -0.71 -22.89
CA LYS A 217 -10.23 0.16 -22.50
C LYS A 217 -9.52 0.79 -23.68
N SER A 218 -9.15 0.00 -24.68
CA SER A 218 -8.44 0.49 -25.88
C SER A 218 -9.30 1.47 -26.68
N THR A 219 -10.59 1.17 -26.84
CA THR A 219 -11.55 2.07 -27.49
C THR A 219 -11.67 3.39 -26.74
N LEU A 220 -11.76 3.36 -25.41
CA LEU A 220 -11.82 4.56 -24.57
C LEU A 220 -10.54 5.40 -24.70
N ILE A 221 -9.37 4.78 -24.59
CA ILE A 221 -8.09 5.50 -24.68
C ILE A 221 -7.95 6.17 -26.05
N ASN A 222 -8.25 5.44 -27.14
CA ASN A 222 -8.22 6.02 -28.48
C ASN A 222 -9.19 7.19 -28.63
N ALA A 223 -10.39 7.07 -28.06
CA ALA A 223 -11.38 8.14 -28.11
C ALA A 223 -10.99 9.37 -27.24
N LEU A 224 -10.27 9.17 -26.13
CA LEU A 224 -9.76 10.26 -25.28
C LEU A 224 -8.60 11.02 -25.94
N ILE A 225 -7.70 10.29 -26.60
CA ILE A 225 -6.57 10.87 -27.34
C ILE A 225 -7.09 11.54 -28.62
N GLY A 226 -8.07 10.95 -29.30
CA GLY A 226 -8.56 11.43 -30.59
C GLY A 226 -7.54 11.24 -31.72
N GLU A 227 -7.99 11.25 -32.97
CA GLU A 227 -7.10 11.21 -34.15
C GLU A 227 -6.46 12.58 -34.46
N GLU A 228 -6.96 13.68 -33.89
CA GLU A 228 -6.56 15.07 -34.21
C GLU A 228 -5.99 15.90 -33.03
N ARG A 229 -5.91 15.36 -31.80
CA ARG A 229 -5.32 16.12 -30.69
C ARG A 229 -3.80 16.03 -30.80
N LEU A 230 -3.15 17.18 -30.96
CA LEU A 230 -1.70 17.34 -31.07
C LEU A 230 -0.98 16.49 -30.01
N LEU A 231 -0.42 15.36 -30.44
CA LEU A 231 0.56 14.60 -29.67
C LEU A 231 1.75 15.54 -29.47
N THR A 232 1.90 16.10 -28.27
CA THR A 232 3.09 16.86 -27.91
C THR A 232 4.16 15.83 -27.55
N GLY A 233 5.09 15.61 -28.46
CA GLY A 233 6.24 14.74 -28.22
C GLY A 233 7.54 15.51 -28.37
N PRO A 234 8.55 15.16 -27.56
CA PRO A 234 9.92 15.13 -28.02
C PRO A 234 10.43 13.68 -28.05
N GLU A 235 10.88 13.29 -29.24
CA GLU A 235 12.07 12.51 -29.59
C GLU A 235 12.46 11.19 -28.90
N ALA A 236 13.06 10.34 -29.71
CA ALA A 236 13.53 9.00 -29.39
C ALA A 236 14.63 8.99 -28.32
N GLY A 237 14.42 8.21 -27.26
CA GLY A 237 15.51 7.79 -26.36
C GLY A 237 15.09 7.49 -24.92
N ILE A 238 15.06 6.19 -24.58
CA ILE A 238 15.30 5.53 -23.27
C ILE A 238 14.37 5.88 -22.07
N THR A 239 13.79 4.95 -21.29
CA THR A 239 14.18 3.58 -20.88
C THR A 239 13.01 2.58 -20.76
N ARG A 240 13.39 1.31 -20.89
CA ARG A 240 12.69 0.00 -20.92
C ARG A 240 11.33 -0.29 -20.26
N ASP A 241 10.62 0.61 -19.59
CA ASP A 241 9.43 0.22 -18.84
C ASP A 241 8.32 1.30 -18.75
N SER A 242 7.19 1.02 -19.40
CA SER A 242 5.96 1.84 -19.56
C SER A 242 6.04 2.96 -20.61
N ILE A 243 5.19 2.85 -21.64
CA ILE A 243 4.98 3.85 -22.68
C ILE A 243 3.96 4.85 -22.12
N SER A 244 4.30 6.12 -22.04
CA SER A 244 3.37 7.19 -21.68
C SER A 244 2.88 7.93 -22.92
N VAL A 245 1.65 8.44 -22.87
CA VAL A 245 1.05 9.27 -23.93
C VAL A 245 0.64 10.59 -23.31
N ASP A 246 1.16 11.68 -23.86
CA ASP A 246 0.88 13.05 -23.42
C ASP A 246 -0.11 13.72 -24.39
N TRP A 247 -1.10 14.42 -23.86
CA TRP A 247 -2.01 15.27 -24.62
C TRP A 247 -2.52 16.44 -23.77
N GLU A 248 -3.13 17.41 -24.43
CA GLU A 248 -3.78 18.54 -23.77
C GLU A 248 -5.31 18.41 -23.86
N TRP A 249 -5.99 18.61 -22.73
CA TRP A 249 -7.45 18.65 -22.65
C TRP A 249 -7.89 19.95 -21.97
N ARG A 250 -8.55 20.85 -22.71
CA ARG A 250 -9.02 22.17 -22.23
C ARG A 250 -7.94 22.98 -21.49
N GLY A 251 -6.71 23.04 -22.03
CA GLY A 251 -5.59 23.72 -21.37
C GLY A 251 -4.88 22.90 -20.28
N ARG A 252 -5.40 21.73 -19.91
CA ARG A 252 -4.77 20.84 -18.93
C ARG A 252 -3.90 19.80 -19.62
N GLN A 253 -2.62 19.78 -19.27
CA GLN A 253 -1.71 18.70 -19.67
C GLN A 253 -2.09 17.39 -18.96
N VAL A 254 -2.21 16.30 -19.71
CA VAL A 254 -2.52 14.96 -19.20
C VAL A 254 -1.51 13.96 -19.73
N ARG A 255 -1.00 13.11 -18.83
CA ARG A 255 -0.08 12.02 -19.13
C ARG A 255 -0.73 10.69 -18.80
N LEU A 256 -1.04 9.88 -19.80
CA LEU A 256 -1.57 8.53 -19.64
C LEU A 256 -0.42 7.54 -19.49
N PHE A 257 -0.42 6.79 -18.41
CA PHE A 257 0.46 5.63 -18.20
C PHE A 257 -0.24 4.37 -18.69
N ASP A 258 0.34 3.69 -19.69
CA ASP A 258 -0.25 2.51 -20.29
C ASP A 258 -0.06 1.25 -19.45
N THR A 259 -1.10 0.43 -19.39
CA THR A 259 -1.08 -0.95 -18.91
C THR A 259 -0.59 -1.82 -20.06
N ALA A 260 0.73 -1.87 -20.26
CA ALA A 260 1.46 -2.61 -21.28
C ALA A 260 0.59 -3.42 -22.28
N GLY A 261 0.21 -2.81 -23.40
CA GLY A 261 -0.52 -3.61 -24.39
C GLY A 261 -0.91 -2.90 -25.68
N MET A 262 -0.83 -1.58 -25.75
CA MET A 262 -1.51 -0.87 -26.83
C MET A 262 -0.75 -0.87 -28.16
N ARG A 263 0.59 -0.76 -28.17
CA ARG A 263 1.37 -0.81 -29.43
C ARG A 263 1.60 -2.21 -30.01
N ARG A 264 1.54 -3.28 -29.19
CA ARG A 264 1.75 -4.66 -29.69
C ARG A 264 0.51 -5.27 -30.35
N ARG A 265 -0.68 -4.65 -30.19
CA ARG A 265 -1.96 -5.21 -30.63
C ARG A 265 -2.35 -4.94 -32.09
N ALA A 266 -1.54 -4.21 -32.86
CA ALA A 266 -1.73 -4.15 -34.31
C ALA A 266 -1.37 -5.47 -35.02
N ARG A 267 -0.77 -6.48 -34.35
CA ARG A 267 -0.24 -7.67 -35.05
C ARG A 267 -0.38 -9.05 -34.42
N VAL A 268 -1.02 -9.28 -33.27
CA VAL A 268 -1.12 -10.65 -32.74
C VAL A 268 -2.47 -10.92 -32.07
N GLN A 269 -3.29 -11.73 -32.74
CA GLN A 269 -4.51 -12.34 -32.22
C GLN A 269 -4.19 -13.41 -31.14
N GLU A 270 -5.04 -13.40 -30.10
CA GLU A 270 -5.50 -14.54 -29.28
C GLU A 270 -4.59 -15.28 -28.28
N LYS A 271 -3.27 -15.06 -28.17
CA LYS A 271 -2.43 -15.86 -27.22
C LYS A 271 -1.84 -15.14 -25.99
N LEU A 272 -2.30 -13.94 -25.63
CA LEU A 272 -1.66 -13.12 -24.59
C LEU A 272 -2.64 -12.52 -23.56
N GLU A 273 -3.51 -13.34 -22.98
CA GLU A 273 -4.52 -12.85 -22.01
C GLU A 273 -4.14 -13.06 -20.52
N LYS A 274 -3.07 -13.79 -20.22
CA LYS A 274 -2.58 -13.99 -18.84
C LYS A 274 -1.68 -12.88 -18.29
N LEU A 275 -1.37 -11.83 -19.08
CA LEU A 275 -0.51 -10.72 -18.68
C LEU A 275 -1.29 -9.43 -18.32
N SER A 276 -2.61 -9.37 -18.55
CA SER A 276 -3.37 -8.11 -18.49
C SER A 276 -3.61 -7.52 -17.08
N VAL A 277 -3.29 -8.24 -15.99
CA VAL A 277 -3.52 -7.76 -14.60
C VAL A 277 -2.25 -7.14 -13.99
N SER A 278 -1.08 -7.77 -14.21
CA SER A 278 0.22 -7.24 -13.76
C SER A 278 0.56 -5.91 -14.41
N ASP A 279 0.16 -5.74 -15.67
CA ASP A 279 0.42 -4.52 -16.44
C ASP A 279 -0.50 -3.36 -15.97
N GLY A 280 -1.73 -3.71 -15.55
CA GLY A 280 -2.67 -2.84 -14.84
C GLY A 280 -2.10 -2.27 -13.54
N LEU A 281 -1.52 -3.16 -12.73
CA LEU A 281 -0.86 -2.85 -11.48
C LEU A 281 0.31 -1.89 -11.66
N ARG A 282 1.13 -2.10 -12.70
CA ARG A 282 2.31 -1.27 -12.95
C ARG A 282 1.95 0.16 -13.34
N ALA A 283 0.98 0.36 -14.23
CA ALA A 283 0.53 1.70 -14.63
C ALA A 283 -0.04 2.49 -13.46
N MET A 284 -0.78 1.82 -12.57
CA MET A 284 -1.38 2.41 -11.40
C MET A 284 -0.35 2.96 -10.39
N ARG A 285 0.88 2.40 -10.34
CA ARG A 285 1.95 2.94 -9.48
C ARG A 285 2.37 4.36 -9.87
N PHE A 286 2.27 4.71 -11.16
CA PHE A 286 2.69 6.02 -11.68
C PHE A 286 1.55 7.01 -11.83
N ALA A 287 0.30 6.54 -11.84
CA ALA A 287 -0.89 7.36 -11.95
C ALA A 287 -1.25 8.08 -10.63
N GLU A 288 -1.78 9.29 -10.74
CA GLU A 288 -2.39 10.03 -9.63
C GLU A 288 -3.89 9.76 -9.57
N VAL A 289 -4.54 9.71 -10.74
CA VAL A 289 -5.94 9.32 -10.90
C VAL A 289 -6.04 8.09 -11.79
N VAL A 290 -6.89 7.15 -11.41
CA VAL A 290 -7.16 5.92 -12.15
C VAL A 290 -8.63 5.87 -12.55
N ILE A 291 -8.87 5.68 -13.84
CA ILE A 291 -10.20 5.37 -14.38
C ILE A 291 -10.38 3.86 -14.33
N VAL A 292 -11.39 3.39 -13.60
CA VAL A 292 -11.83 1.99 -13.67
C VAL A 292 -12.98 1.90 -14.66
N LEU A 293 -12.72 1.25 -15.78
CA LEU A 293 -13.69 1.01 -16.83
C LEU A 293 -14.48 -0.26 -16.53
N LEU A 294 -15.78 -0.10 -16.32
CA LEU A 294 -16.75 -1.14 -16.06
C LEU A 294 -17.65 -1.30 -17.29
N ASP A 295 -17.89 -2.53 -17.73
CA ASP A 295 -18.91 -2.81 -18.74
C ASP A 295 -20.30 -2.55 -18.14
N ALA A 296 -21.07 -1.60 -18.68
CA ALA A 296 -22.40 -1.28 -18.16
C ALA A 296 -23.42 -2.42 -18.32
N THR A 297 -23.17 -3.37 -19.23
CA THR A 297 -24.04 -4.53 -19.46
C THR A 297 -23.85 -5.62 -18.41
N ILE A 298 -22.63 -5.74 -17.85
CA ILE A 298 -22.26 -6.73 -16.82
C ILE A 298 -21.31 -6.12 -15.76
N PRO A 299 -21.75 -5.11 -15.00
CA PRO A 299 -20.89 -4.35 -14.08
C PRO A 299 -20.67 -5.09 -12.75
N PHE A 300 -19.62 -4.70 -12.00
CA PHE A 300 -19.31 -5.17 -10.64
C PHE A 300 -18.99 -6.66 -10.51
N GLU A 301 -18.35 -7.22 -11.54
CA GLU A 301 -17.83 -8.58 -11.45
C GLU A 301 -16.68 -8.67 -10.44
N LYS A 302 -16.35 -9.88 -9.99
CA LYS A 302 -15.35 -10.09 -8.93
C LYS A 302 -14.03 -9.35 -9.20
N GLN A 303 -13.54 -9.40 -10.43
CA GLN A 303 -12.30 -8.73 -10.82
C GLN A 303 -12.43 -7.19 -10.85
N ASP A 304 -13.61 -6.63 -11.15
CA ASP A 304 -13.86 -5.18 -11.06
C ASP A 304 -13.70 -4.72 -9.61
N LEU A 305 -14.33 -5.43 -8.67
CA LEU A 305 -14.25 -5.13 -7.24
C LEU A 305 -12.81 -5.25 -6.71
N THR A 306 -12.07 -6.28 -7.15
CA THR A 306 -10.64 -6.44 -6.79
C THR A 306 -9.78 -5.28 -7.30
N ILE A 307 -10.02 -4.81 -8.54
CA ILE A 307 -9.29 -3.67 -9.10
C ILE A 307 -9.57 -2.40 -8.29
N VAL A 308 -10.84 -2.14 -7.94
CA VAL A 308 -11.21 -0.96 -7.15
C VAL A 308 -10.57 -0.99 -5.74
N ASP A 309 -10.65 -2.13 -5.06
CA ASP A 309 -10.02 -2.32 -3.73
C ASP A 309 -8.51 -2.05 -3.78
N LEU A 310 -7.83 -2.61 -4.78
CA LEU A 310 -6.40 -2.39 -4.99
C LEU A 310 -6.05 -0.90 -5.18
N ILE A 311 -6.83 -0.16 -6.00
CA ILE A 311 -6.60 1.28 -6.23
C ILE A 311 -6.81 2.09 -4.95
N ALA A 312 -7.86 1.78 -4.19
CA ALA A 312 -8.16 2.43 -2.92
C ALA A 312 -7.01 2.21 -1.91
N ARG A 313 -6.54 0.95 -1.79
CA ARG A 313 -5.40 0.58 -0.94
C ARG A 313 -4.12 1.33 -1.31
N GLU A 314 -3.85 1.48 -2.60
CA GLU A 314 -2.70 2.23 -3.13
C GLU A 314 -2.84 3.73 -2.91
N GLY A 315 -4.04 4.22 -2.62
CA GLY A 315 -4.28 5.61 -2.25
C GLY A 315 -4.35 6.54 -3.46
N ARG A 316 -4.76 6.05 -4.63
CA ARG A 316 -4.91 6.87 -5.85
C ARG A 316 -6.31 7.50 -5.91
N GLY A 317 -6.44 8.60 -6.64
CA GLY A 317 -7.75 9.12 -7.01
C GLY A 317 -8.46 8.12 -7.92
N LEU A 318 -9.75 7.90 -7.69
CA LEU A 318 -10.54 6.92 -8.44
C LEU A 318 -11.70 7.61 -9.17
N VAL A 319 -11.91 7.22 -10.43
CA VAL A 319 -13.13 7.54 -11.19
C VAL A 319 -13.66 6.26 -11.81
N LEU A 320 -14.96 6.01 -11.66
CA LEU A 320 -15.64 4.89 -12.32
C LEU A 320 -16.20 5.35 -13.67
N ALA A 321 -15.95 4.58 -14.72
CA ALA A 321 -16.51 4.81 -16.03
C ALA A 321 -17.34 3.58 -16.45
N PHE A 322 -18.65 3.76 -16.63
CA PHE A 322 -19.54 2.73 -17.16
C PHE A 322 -19.58 2.82 -18.68
N SER A 323 -18.81 1.95 -19.33
CA SER A 323 -18.65 1.82 -20.78
C SER A 323 -19.86 1.20 -21.48
N LYS A 324 -19.87 1.27 -22.82
CA LYS A 324 -20.92 0.69 -23.69
C LYS A 324 -22.32 1.22 -23.36
N TRP A 325 -22.40 2.47 -22.93
CA TRP A 325 -23.67 3.08 -22.53
C TRP A 325 -24.67 3.21 -23.69
N ASP A 326 -24.18 3.17 -24.93
CA ASP A 326 -24.97 3.09 -26.17
C ASP A 326 -25.79 1.80 -26.29
N LEU A 327 -25.38 0.71 -25.65
CA LEU A 327 -26.09 -0.57 -25.67
C LEU A 327 -27.21 -0.68 -24.61
N ILE A 328 -27.40 0.35 -23.79
CA ILE A 328 -28.34 0.31 -22.67
C ILE A 328 -29.74 0.77 -23.10
N GLU A 329 -30.69 -0.16 -23.14
CA GLU A 329 -32.09 0.09 -23.57
C GLU A 329 -32.88 1.00 -22.62
N HIS A 330 -32.63 0.90 -21.32
CA HIS A 330 -33.35 1.66 -20.28
C HIS A 330 -32.40 2.56 -19.44
N PRO A 331 -31.82 3.63 -20.02
CA PRO A 331 -30.73 4.37 -19.39
C PRO A 331 -31.04 4.91 -18.00
N GLN A 332 -32.25 5.42 -17.76
CA GLN A 332 -32.62 6.04 -16.48
C GLN A 332 -32.70 4.99 -15.37
N LYS A 333 -33.34 3.85 -15.65
CA LYS A 333 -33.45 2.72 -14.70
C LYS A 333 -32.08 2.13 -14.40
N THR A 334 -31.28 1.86 -15.43
CA THR A 334 -29.93 1.31 -15.28
C THR A 334 -29.02 2.28 -14.51
N LEU A 335 -29.11 3.58 -14.75
CA LEU A 335 -28.33 4.57 -14.01
C LEU A 335 -28.66 4.58 -12.51
N ALA A 336 -29.94 4.46 -12.16
CA ALA A 336 -30.37 4.37 -10.76
C ALA A 336 -29.85 3.09 -10.09
N ASP A 337 -29.94 1.94 -10.76
CA ASP A 337 -29.41 0.66 -10.30
C ASP A 337 -27.89 0.68 -10.12
N LEU A 338 -27.16 1.26 -11.08
CA LEU A 338 -25.70 1.42 -10.98
C LEU A 338 -25.29 2.31 -9.80
N ARG A 339 -26.03 3.40 -9.53
CA ARG A 339 -25.77 4.27 -8.38
C ARG A 339 -25.97 3.55 -7.04
N GLU A 340 -27.04 2.77 -6.92
CA GLU A 340 -27.28 1.92 -5.75
C GLU A 340 -26.15 0.91 -5.57
N LYS A 341 -25.80 0.18 -6.63
CA LYS A 341 -24.75 -0.85 -6.60
C LYS A 341 -23.38 -0.26 -6.27
N THR A 342 -23.03 0.91 -6.81
CA THR A 342 -21.79 1.61 -6.44
C THR A 342 -21.77 1.91 -4.94
N ALA A 343 -22.86 2.43 -4.37
CA ALA A 343 -22.91 2.76 -2.95
C ALA A 343 -22.84 1.50 -2.06
N ARG A 344 -23.49 0.41 -2.45
CA ARG A 344 -23.55 -0.84 -1.68
C ARG A 344 -22.29 -1.70 -1.80
N LEU A 345 -21.74 -1.82 -3.00
CA LEU A 345 -20.61 -2.73 -3.29
C LEU A 345 -19.24 -2.08 -3.13
N LEU A 346 -19.16 -0.74 -3.16
CA LEU A 346 -17.90 0.00 -3.07
C LEU A 346 -17.86 1.00 -1.89
N PRO A 347 -18.14 0.57 -0.65
CA PRO A 347 -18.15 1.45 0.53
C PRO A 347 -16.80 2.16 0.78
N GLN A 348 -15.68 1.55 0.39
CA GLN A 348 -14.31 2.06 0.55
C GLN A 348 -14.01 3.32 -0.28
N VAL A 349 -14.82 3.59 -1.31
CA VAL A 349 -14.67 4.77 -2.17
C VAL A 349 -15.97 5.56 -2.19
N ARG A 350 -16.56 5.74 -1.00
CA ARG A 350 -17.81 6.49 -0.83
C ARG A 350 -17.72 7.88 -1.46
N GLY A 351 -18.67 8.18 -2.34
CA GLY A 351 -18.71 9.45 -3.10
C GLY A 351 -17.86 9.44 -4.37
N VAL A 352 -17.33 8.28 -4.78
CA VAL A 352 -16.61 8.13 -6.05
C VAL A 352 -17.43 8.68 -7.21
N GLN A 353 -16.76 9.45 -8.07
CA GLN A 353 -17.37 9.96 -9.28
C GLN A 353 -17.59 8.78 -10.24
N ALA A 354 -18.85 8.56 -10.64
CA ALA A 354 -19.22 7.52 -11.59
C ALA A 354 -19.87 8.15 -12.82
N VAL A 355 -19.28 7.91 -13.98
CA VAL A 355 -19.67 8.54 -15.25
C VAL A 355 -20.04 7.47 -16.26
N THR A 356 -21.15 7.68 -16.98
CA THR A 356 -21.53 6.80 -18.10
C THR A 356 -20.90 7.29 -19.40
N VAL A 357 -20.29 6.36 -20.14
CA VAL A 357 -19.53 6.68 -21.35
C VAL A 357 -19.81 5.68 -22.48
N SER A 358 -19.79 6.19 -23.70
CA SER A 358 -19.72 5.40 -24.92
C SER A 358 -18.52 5.90 -25.71
N ALA A 359 -17.46 5.09 -25.75
CA ALA A 359 -16.23 5.46 -26.45
C ALA A 359 -16.44 5.51 -27.96
N GLU A 360 -17.34 4.66 -28.49
CA GLU A 360 -17.66 4.60 -29.93
C GLU A 360 -18.39 5.86 -30.41
N THR A 361 -19.31 6.40 -29.59
CA THR A 361 -20.08 7.60 -29.94
C THR A 361 -19.45 8.90 -29.42
N GLY A 362 -18.40 8.82 -28.60
CA GLY A 362 -17.82 9.94 -27.87
C GLY A 362 -18.68 10.47 -26.71
N ARG A 363 -19.87 9.91 -26.47
CA ARG A 363 -20.80 10.39 -25.44
C ARG A 363 -20.21 10.22 -24.05
N GLY A 364 -20.14 11.31 -23.29
CA GLY A 364 -19.74 11.31 -21.89
C GLY A 364 -18.23 11.42 -21.63
N LEU A 365 -17.40 11.48 -22.67
CA LEU A 365 -15.94 11.60 -22.53
C LEU A 365 -15.50 12.89 -21.84
N ASP A 366 -16.11 14.03 -22.19
CA ASP A 366 -15.81 15.30 -21.51
C ASP A 366 -16.20 15.26 -20.03
N ARG A 367 -17.37 14.70 -19.71
CA ARG A 367 -17.82 14.52 -18.31
C ARG A 367 -16.90 13.58 -17.52
N LEU A 368 -16.33 12.57 -18.20
CA LEU A 368 -15.34 11.68 -17.59
C LEU A 368 -14.05 12.45 -17.25
N MET A 369 -13.56 13.27 -18.18
CA MET A 369 -12.37 14.08 -17.95
C MET A 369 -12.59 15.19 -16.92
N ASP A 370 -13.77 15.84 -16.90
CA ASP A 370 -14.18 16.77 -15.84
C ASP A 370 -14.13 16.07 -14.47
N ALA A 371 -14.64 14.83 -14.37
CA ALA A 371 -14.59 14.03 -13.14
C ALA A 371 -13.15 13.66 -12.74
N VAL A 372 -12.28 13.34 -13.70
CA VAL A 372 -10.85 13.07 -13.46
C VAL A 372 -10.15 14.29 -12.86
N VAL A 373 -10.34 15.48 -13.44
CA VAL A 373 -9.73 16.71 -12.94
C VAL A 373 -10.26 17.05 -11.55
N LYS A 374 -11.59 16.97 -11.34
CA LYS A 374 -12.20 17.21 -10.02
C LYS A 374 -11.68 16.24 -8.97
N THR A 375 -11.57 14.94 -9.28
CA THR A 375 -10.98 13.95 -8.37
C THR A 375 -9.52 14.27 -8.09
N HIS A 376 -8.75 14.70 -9.09
CA HIS A 376 -7.35 15.10 -8.90
C HIS A 376 -7.23 16.31 -7.95
N GLU A 377 -8.09 17.31 -8.08
CA GLU A 377 -8.13 18.48 -7.19
C GLU A 377 -8.48 18.09 -5.74
N VAL A 378 -9.52 17.27 -5.55
CA VAL A 378 -9.92 16.76 -4.23
C VAL A 378 -8.79 15.92 -3.61
N TRP A 379 -8.14 15.06 -4.39
CA TRP A 379 -7.00 14.26 -3.96
C TRP A 379 -5.76 15.10 -3.64
N ASN A 380 -5.72 16.38 -4.03
CA ASN A 380 -4.63 17.31 -3.69
C ASN A 380 -5.02 18.32 -2.60
N ARG A 381 -6.24 18.23 -2.05
CA ARG A 381 -6.77 19.26 -1.15
C ARG A 381 -5.97 19.33 0.15
N ARG A 382 -5.49 20.53 0.46
CA ARG A 382 -4.88 20.87 1.76
C ARG A 382 -5.92 21.51 2.67
N ILE A 383 -5.92 21.12 3.92
CA ILE A 383 -6.75 21.62 4.99
C ILE A 383 -5.82 22.18 6.06
N SER A 384 -5.99 23.46 6.41
CA SER A 384 -5.20 24.11 7.45
C SER A 384 -5.41 23.44 8.82
N THR A 385 -4.35 23.31 9.62
CA THR A 385 -4.39 22.78 11.00
C THR A 385 -5.44 23.49 11.86
N GLY A 386 -5.62 24.80 11.72
CA GLY A 386 -6.64 25.55 12.46
C GLY A 386 -8.09 25.12 12.14
N ARG A 387 -8.45 25.04 10.85
CA ARG A 387 -9.77 24.53 10.44
C ARG A 387 -9.98 23.07 10.87
N LEU A 388 -8.93 22.27 10.77
CA LEU A 388 -8.96 20.86 11.12
C LEU A 388 -9.24 20.63 12.61
N ASN A 389 -8.61 21.41 13.49
CA ASN A 389 -8.80 21.27 14.93
C ASN A 389 -10.13 21.85 15.42
N ARG A 390 -10.64 22.92 14.79
CA ARG A 390 -12.01 23.40 15.07
C ARG A 390 -13.06 22.33 14.75
N TRP A 391 -12.96 21.71 13.56
CA TRP A 391 -13.81 20.58 13.20
C TRP A 391 -13.65 19.40 14.18
N LEU A 392 -12.41 19.09 14.58
CA LEU A 392 -12.14 17.98 15.50
C LEU A 392 -12.83 18.20 16.84
N GLU A 393 -12.79 19.40 17.40
CA GLU A 393 -13.49 19.74 18.65
C GLU A 393 -14.99 19.50 18.54
N GLU A 394 -15.62 19.93 17.43
CA GLU A 394 -17.04 19.69 17.16
C GLU A 394 -17.36 18.20 17.03
N ALA A 395 -16.53 17.44 16.30
CA ALA A 395 -16.69 16.00 16.11
C ALA A 395 -16.57 15.25 17.46
N LEU A 396 -15.59 15.60 18.28
CA LEU A 396 -15.39 15.03 19.62
C LEU A 396 -16.55 15.36 20.57
N ALA A 397 -17.19 16.52 20.42
CA ALA A 397 -18.35 16.91 21.21
C ALA A 397 -19.59 16.11 20.82
N GLN A 398 -19.83 15.90 19.53
CA GLN A 398 -20.97 15.12 19.03
C GLN A 398 -20.84 13.63 19.34
N HIS A 399 -19.64 13.06 19.15
CA HIS A 399 -19.36 11.66 19.40
C HIS A 399 -18.09 11.52 20.26
N PRO A 400 -18.21 11.53 21.60
CA PRO A 400 -17.07 11.41 22.50
C PRO A 400 -16.28 10.10 22.32
N PRO A 401 -14.94 10.12 22.46
CA PRO A 401 -14.13 8.91 22.41
C PRO A 401 -14.53 7.89 23.48
N PRO A 402 -14.60 6.59 23.14
CA PRO A 402 -14.95 5.56 24.12
C PRO A 402 -13.88 5.45 25.22
N ALA A 403 -14.31 5.08 26.43
CA ALA A 403 -13.38 4.70 27.48
C ALA A 403 -12.90 3.27 27.26
N VAL A 404 -11.59 3.04 27.28
CA VAL A 404 -11.00 1.72 27.06
C VAL A 404 -10.24 1.28 28.30
N ALA A 405 -10.68 0.17 28.89
CA ALA A 405 -10.23 -0.32 30.20
C ALA A 405 -10.37 0.73 31.32
N GLY A 406 -11.54 1.39 31.39
CA GLY A 406 -11.87 2.36 32.44
C GLY A 406 -11.12 3.71 32.37
N ARG A 407 -10.24 3.90 31.37
CA ARG A 407 -9.51 5.16 31.15
C ARG A 407 -10.01 5.86 29.90
N ARG A 408 -10.25 7.17 30.00
CA ARG A 408 -10.69 8.00 28.88
C ARG A 408 -9.55 8.22 27.89
N LEU A 409 -9.83 8.03 26.59
CA LEU A 409 -8.91 8.40 25.51
C LEU A 409 -8.92 9.93 25.37
N LYS A 410 -7.76 10.56 25.49
CA LYS A 410 -7.62 12.01 25.24
C LYS A 410 -7.04 12.22 23.86
N ILE A 411 -7.87 12.69 22.94
CA ILE A 411 -7.47 13.21 21.64
C ILE A 411 -7.05 14.67 21.85
N LYS A 412 -5.89 15.05 21.32
CA LYS A 412 -5.28 16.36 21.55
C LYS A 412 -5.51 17.29 20.36
N TYR A 413 -4.99 16.91 19.20
CA TYR A 413 -5.08 17.69 17.98
C TYR A 413 -4.91 16.78 16.76
N MET A 414 -5.23 17.28 15.59
CA MET A 414 -5.00 16.62 14.31
C MET A 414 -4.30 17.57 13.33
N THR A 415 -3.42 17.03 12.48
CA THR A 415 -2.75 17.77 11.41
C THR A 415 -2.78 16.99 10.11
N GLN A 416 -2.77 17.68 8.96
CA GLN A 416 -2.62 17.06 7.65
C GLN A 416 -1.13 17.05 7.26
N ILE A 417 -0.57 15.85 7.18
CA ILE A 417 0.85 15.60 6.92
C ILE A 417 1.14 15.38 5.43
N LYS A 418 0.14 15.03 4.63
CA LYS A 418 0.27 14.89 3.18
C LYS A 418 -1.07 15.08 2.48
N THR A 419 -1.02 15.52 1.24
CA THR A 419 -2.21 15.64 0.39
C THR A 419 -2.46 14.40 -0.45
N ARG A 420 -1.45 13.57 -0.73
CA ARG A 420 -1.48 12.52 -1.77
C ARG A 420 -1.27 11.09 -1.23
N PRO A 421 -2.32 10.30 -0.95
CA PRO A 421 -3.70 10.73 -0.68
C PRO A 421 -3.79 11.59 0.60
N PRO A 422 -4.94 12.24 0.89
CA PRO A 422 -5.14 13.03 2.09
C PRO A 422 -4.80 12.21 3.35
N GLY A 423 -3.70 12.58 3.98
CA GLY A 423 -3.12 11.88 5.13
C GLY A 423 -3.07 12.80 6.34
N PHE A 424 -3.57 12.29 7.45
CA PHE A 424 -3.72 13.01 8.70
C PHE A 424 -3.03 12.26 9.84
N VAL A 425 -2.51 12.99 10.81
CA VAL A 425 -2.02 12.45 12.07
C VAL A 425 -2.92 12.94 13.19
N LEU A 426 -3.53 12.01 13.92
CA LEU A 426 -4.32 12.27 15.11
C LEU A 426 -3.46 12.02 16.36
N SER A 427 -3.19 13.08 17.11
CA SER A 427 -2.45 12.99 18.38
C SER A 427 -3.39 12.57 19.51
N CYS A 428 -3.06 11.48 20.19
CA CYS A 428 -3.84 10.98 21.33
C CYS A 428 -2.96 10.35 22.42
N THR A 429 -3.52 10.09 23.60
CA THR A 429 -2.74 9.53 24.73
C THR A 429 -2.45 8.04 24.61
N ARG A 430 -3.31 7.27 23.94
CA ARG A 430 -3.19 5.81 23.79
C ARG A 430 -3.61 5.39 22.38
N PRO A 431 -2.74 5.57 21.37
CA PRO A 431 -3.03 5.22 19.98
C PRO A 431 -3.49 3.76 19.80
N ASP A 432 -2.87 2.86 20.53
CA ASP A 432 -3.16 1.42 20.59
C ASP A 432 -4.56 1.07 21.12
N ALA A 433 -5.16 1.97 21.89
CA ALA A 433 -6.45 1.75 22.52
C ALA A 433 -7.60 2.45 21.78
N VAL A 434 -7.33 3.20 20.70
CA VAL A 434 -8.40 3.81 19.90
C VAL A 434 -9.07 2.74 19.05
N PRO A 435 -10.39 2.49 19.20
CA PRO A 435 -11.07 1.50 18.36
C PRO A 435 -11.11 1.92 16.89
N ASP A 436 -10.92 0.97 15.98
CA ASP A 436 -11.02 1.23 14.54
C ASP A 436 -12.35 1.86 14.14
N SER A 437 -13.45 1.45 14.79
CA SER A 437 -14.79 2.01 14.56
C SER A 437 -14.83 3.53 14.82
N TYR A 438 -14.09 4.01 15.81
CA TYR A 438 -14.01 5.43 16.13
C TYR A 438 -13.15 6.18 15.10
N VAL A 439 -12.07 5.58 14.62
CA VAL A 439 -11.28 6.16 13.52
C VAL A 439 -12.11 6.23 12.23
N ARG A 440 -12.90 5.20 11.91
CA ARG A 440 -13.82 5.21 10.76
C ARG A 440 -14.88 6.31 10.89
N TYR A 441 -15.41 6.54 12.09
CA TYR A 441 -16.30 7.66 12.36
C TYR A 441 -15.61 8.99 12.01
N LEU A 442 -14.38 9.22 12.50
CA LEU A 442 -13.63 10.44 12.21
C LEU A 442 -13.34 10.59 10.71
N VAL A 443 -12.94 9.51 10.02
CA VAL A 443 -12.73 9.53 8.56
C VAL A 443 -13.99 9.95 7.81
N ASN A 444 -15.14 9.37 8.15
CA ASN A 444 -16.41 9.71 7.50
C ASN A 444 -16.86 11.14 7.80
N SER A 445 -16.75 11.58 9.05
CA SER A 445 -17.08 12.96 9.41
C SER A 445 -16.13 13.97 8.75
N LEU A 446 -14.84 13.63 8.60
CA LEU A 446 -13.85 14.46 7.90
C LEU A 446 -14.17 14.56 6.42
N ARG A 447 -14.55 13.43 5.80
CA ARG A 447 -14.97 13.37 4.40
C ARG A 447 -16.13 14.32 4.12
N ASP A 448 -17.14 14.30 4.98
CA ASP A 448 -18.33 15.14 4.83
C ASP A 448 -18.01 16.63 5.12
N ALA A 449 -17.25 16.91 6.19
CA ALA A 449 -16.95 18.29 6.61
C ALA A 449 -16.02 19.05 5.65
N PHE A 450 -15.11 18.35 4.97
CA PHE A 450 -14.14 18.95 4.06
C PHE A 450 -14.38 18.64 2.58
N ASP A 451 -15.53 18.05 2.25
CA ASP A 451 -15.93 17.69 0.89
C ASP A 451 -14.82 16.91 0.17
N LEU A 452 -14.48 15.73 0.72
CA LEU A 452 -13.46 14.82 0.17
C LEU A 452 -14.09 13.56 -0.46
N PRO A 453 -15.05 13.68 -1.40
CA PRO A 453 -15.77 12.54 -1.93
C PRO A 453 -14.85 11.64 -2.76
N GLY A 454 -14.99 10.32 -2.59
CA GLY A 454 -14.37 9.33 -3.50
C GLY A 454 -12.86 9.18 -3.41
N VAL A 455 -12.17 9.98 -2.59
CA VAL A 455 -10.73 9.84 -2.37
C VAL A 455 -10.44 9.02 -1.10
N PRO A 456 -9.38 8.18 -1.11
CA PRO A 456 -8.92 7.50 0.09
C PRO A 456 -8.44 8.53 1.13
N ILE A 457 -8.86 8.38 2.39
CA ILE A 457 -8.43 9.22 3.51
C ILE A 457 -7.67 8.33 4.48
N ARG A 458 -6.48 8.77 4.90
CA ARG A 458 -5.64 8.02 5.83
C ARG A 458 -5.47 8.78 7.13
N ILE A 459 -5.80 8.16 8.26
CA ILE A 459 -5.49 8.69 9.59
C ILE A 459 -4.45 7.78 10.25
N ALA A 460 -3.32 8.36 10.62
CA ALA A 460 -2.32 7.73 11.47
C ALA A 460 -2.51 8.21 12.91
N LEU A 461 -2.37 7.31 13.87
CA LEU A 461 -2.49 7.64 15.30
C LEU A 461 -1.09 7.82 15.90
N ARG A 462 -0.85 8.95 16.57
CA ARG A 462 0.43 9.25 17.24
C ARG A 462 0.21 9.48 18.73
N ALA A 463 1.11 8.96 19.56
CA ALA A 463 1.19 9.33 20.96
C ALA A 463 1.89 10.69 21.07
N GLY A 464 1.32 11.64 21.81
CA GLY A 464 2.03 12.91 22.05
C GLY A 464 3.35 12.67 22.78
N ASP A 465 4.37 13.48 22.48
CA ASP A 465 5.66 13.38 23.15
C ASP A 465 5.48 13.53 24.66
N ASN A 466 6.05 12.62 25.43
CA ASN A 466 6.00 12.68 26.89
C ASN A 466 7.07 13.67 27.35
N PRO A 467 6.70 14.84 27.92
CA PRO A 467 7.67 15.85 28.36
C PRO A 467 8.58 15.34 29.50
N TYR A 468 8.20 14.23 30.15
CA TYR A 468 8.92 13.61 31.25
C TYR A 468 9.71 12.36 30.83
N ALA A 469 9.74 12.02 29.53
CA ALA A 469 10.63 10.98 29.05
C ALA A 469 12.09 11.50 29.13
N PRO A 470 13.03 10.73 29.70
CA PRO A 470 14.43 11.13 29.70
C PRO A 470 14.87 11.30 28.24
N LYS A 471 15.35 12.49 27.88
CA LYS A 471 15.99 12.72 26.59
C LYS A 471 17.20 11.78 26.52
N LYS A 472 17.18 10.84 25.58
CA LYS A 472 18.31 9.94 25.30
C LYS A 472 19.36 10.64 24.48
#